data_AF-H1DFA2-F1
#
_entry.id   AF-H1DFA2-F1
#
_cell.length_a   1.000
_cell.length_b   1.000
_cell.length_c   1.000
_cell.angle_alpha   90.00
_cell.angle_beta   90.00
_cell.angle_gamma   90.00
#
_symmetry.space_group_name_H-M   'P 1'
#
loop_
_entity.id
_entity.type
_entity.pdbx_description
1 polymer ?
#
loop_
_entity_poly.entity_id
_entity_poly.type
_entity_poly.pdbx_seq_one_letter_code
_entity_poly.pdbx_strand_id
1 'polypeptide(L)'
;MWVLSICSCIAILLTYLESIGKFKKGMLWGFVIMTIVAALRYDYGTDYMAYLSQFNSIADSSFTLSYYVDFSDGLHEQGWKILMYLFKPLGFYVFAAILAIFNSVVYYRLIDKFVPKGWWAFAVFIYLFTYSFYPMQLSMLRQGLAMSFILFAIPYILDKKKIIPIISLILSATIHTSALICIPFVLLFYIPFANRKLMVIGLVAAFAIFIFAQDLVFRIMSDLVMSSAAFDKYDSKYFGGLYDVSETKNLLGTIIFLIPILVSLYALMTNRHLTESNIKLIVFTLIGSLVSLTGQMVAMIDRVSWYYTIMSIVTYPIVYKSIHVNIVRNFLLLFIIAITLRDYFGFMTAEGWIMYYGEYQSILSVL
;
A
#
# COMPACT_ATOMS: atom_id res chain seq x y z
N MET A 1 -5.21 -18.87 1.85
CA MET A 1 -6.36 -17.93 1.76
C MET A 1 -7.32 -17.99 2.96
N TRP A 2 -7.90 -19.14 3.33
CA TRP A 2 -8.99 -19.20 4.32
C TRP A 2 -8.60 -18.68 5.71
N VAL A 3 -7.44 -19.07 6.24
CA VAL A 3 -6.92 -18.56 7.52
C VAL A 3 -6.87 -17.03 7.51
N LEU A 4 -6.31 -16.45 6.44
CA LEU A 4 -6.20 -15.01 6.29
C LEU A 4 -7.56 -14.33 6.31
N SER A 5 -8.51 -14.84 5.51
CA SER A 5 -9.86 -14.29 5.40
C SER A 5 -10.65 -14.41 6.71
N ILE A 6 -10.58 -15.55 7.40
CA ILE A 6 -11.26 -15.78 8.68
C ILE A 6 -10.70 -14.86 9.75
N CYS A 7 -9.38 -14.80 9.92
CA CYS A 7 -8.73 -13.89 10.86
C CYS A 7 -9.07 -12.42 10.54
N SER A 8 -9.15 -12.06 9.26
CA SER A 8 -9.53 -10.71 8.84
C SER A 8 -10.97 -10.37 9.21
N CYS A 9 -11.91 -11.29 9.00
CA CYS A 9 -13.29 -11.13 9.42
C CYS A 9 -13.41 -10.97 10.95
N ILE A 10 -12.65 -11.76 11.72
CA ILE A 10 -12.59 -11.62 13.18
C ILE A 10 -12.05 -10.25 13.58
N ALA A 11 -10.95 -9.79 12.97
CA ALA A 11 -10.38 -8.48 13.26
C ALA A 11 -11.35 -7.33 12.96
N ILE A 12 -12.11 -7.41 11.86
CA ILE A 12 -13.16 -6.44 11.51
C ILE A 12 -14.30 -6.49 12.53
N LEU A 13 -14.75 -7.69 12.93
CA LEU A 13 -15.80 -7.85 13.93
C LEU A 13 -15.40 -7.23 15.27
N LEU A 14 -14.19 -7.51 15.77
CA LEU A 14 -13.68 -6.94 17.01
C LEU A 14 -13.60 -5.40 16.91
N THR A 15 -13.11 -4.89 15.79
CA THR A 15 -13.06 -3.44 15.50
C THR A 15 -14.45 -2.83 15.50
N TYR A 16 -15.43 -3.50 14.88
CA TYR A 16 -16.82 -3.04 14.86
C TYR A 16 -17.43 -3.02 16.26
N LEU A 17 -17.24 -4.08 17.06
CA LEU A 17 -17.72 -4.14 18.45
C LEU A 17 -17.14 -3.01 19.31
N GLU A 18 -15.89 -2.62 19.09
CA GLU A 18 -15.31 -1.44 19.73
C GLU A 18 -15.92 -0.13 19.24
N SER A 19 -16.17 -0.01 17.93
CA SER A 19 -16.75 1.19 17.34
C SER A 19 -18.13 1.53 17.92
N ILE A 20 -18.90 0.50 18.29
CA ILE A 20 -20.23 0.62 18.93
C ILE A 20 -20.18 0.54 20.46
N GLY A 21 -18.99 0.48 21.06
CA GLY A 21 -18.81 0.48 22.52
C GLY A 21 -19.08 -0.84 23.24
N LYS A 22 -19.29 -1.94 22.52
CA LYS A 22 -19.56 -3.28 23.10
C LYS A 22 -18.31 -4.05 23.52
N PHE A 23 -17.13 -3.71 22.99
CA PHE A 23 -15.87 -4.38 23.34
C PHE A 23 -14.71 -3.39 23.39
N LYS A 24 -14.01 -3.29 24.51
CA LYS A 24 -12.88 -2.35 24.67
C LYS A 24 -11.63 -2.90 23.95
N LYS A 25 -10.91 -2.04 23.23
CA LYS A 25 -9.66 -2.38 22.52
C LYS A 25 -9.85 -3.46 21.44
N GLY A 26 -11.04 -3.57 20.86
CA GLY A 26 -11.34 -4.53 19.81
C GLY A 26 -10.47 -4.39 18.57
N MET A 27 -10.21 -3.17 18.11
CA MET A 27 -9.30 -2.93 16.99
C MET A 27 -7.88 -3.39 17.32
N LEU A 28 -7.39 -3.10 18.54
CA LEU A 28 -6.07 -3.53 18.98
C LEU A 28 -5.95 -5.06 18.94
N TRP A 29 -6.93 -5.77 19.49
CA TRP A 29 -6.95 -7.24 19.45
C TRP A 29 -7.05 -7.80 18.03
N GLY A 30 -7.84 -7.14 17.16
CA GLY A 30 -7.87 -7.47 15.74
C GLY A 30 -6.50 -7.36 15.09
N PHE A 31 -5.79 -6.25 15.31
CA PHE A 31 -4.43 -6.07 14.82
C PHE A 31 -3.46 -7.08 15.42
N VAL A 32 -3.55 -7.41 16.71
CA VAL A 32 -2.70 -8.45 17.34
C VAL A 32 -2.88 -9.80 16.65
N ILE A 33 -4.13 -10.22 16.37
CA ILE A 33 -4.41 -11.45 15.63
C ILE A 33 -3.73 -11.42 14.26
N MET A 34 -3.91 -10.33 13.50
CA MET A 34 -3.29 -10.19 12.18
C MET A 34 -1.77 -10.10 12.25
N THR A 35 -1.19 -9.53 13.29
CA THR A 35 0.26 -9.51 13.51
C THR A 35 0.78 -10.92 13.78
N ILE A 36 0.07 -11.74 14.55
CA ILE A 36 0.44 -13.13 14.80
C ILE A 36 0.40 -13.94 13.50
N VAL A 37 -0.67 -13.80 12.70
CA VAL A 37 -0.78 -14.43 11.39
C VAL A 37 0.37 -14.00 10.47
N ALA A 38 0.71 -12.72 10.46
CA ALA A 38 1.84 -12.24 9.68
C ALA A 38 3.17 -12.80 10.22
N ALA A 39 3.43 -12.74 11.52
CA ALA A 39 4.69 -13.16 12.12
C ALA A 39 4.96 -14.66 11.99
N LEU A 40 3.92 -15.49 12.11
CA LEU A 40 4.05 -16.95 12.09
C LEU A 40 4.01 -17.56 10.69
N ARG A 41 3.83 -16.76 9.62
CA ARG A 41 3.73 -17.31 8.26
C ARG A 41 5.06 -17.91 7.79
N TYR A 42 4.97 -19.01 7.07
CA TYR A 42 6.06 -19.66 6.36
C TYR A 42 5.69 -19.82 4.89
N ASP A 43 6.67 -19.64 4.00
CA ASP A 43 6.54 -19.75 2.54
C ASP A 43 5.29 -19.07 1.93
N TYR A 44 4.92 -17.92 2.51
CA TYR A 44 3.69 -17.25 2.10
C TYR A 44 4.00 -16.14 1.09
N GLY A 45 3.53 -16.32 -0.13
CA GLY A 45 3.74 -15.41 -1.25
C GLY A 45 5.03 -15.67 -2.04
N THR A 46 5.21 -14.92 -3.11
CA THR A 46 6.27 -15.12 -4.13
C THR A 46 7.69 -14.84 -3.65
N ASP A 47 7.88 -13.95 -2.68
CA ASP A 47 9.20 -13.39 -2.37
C ASP A 47 9.78 -13.92 -1.06
N TYR A 48 8.99 -14.65 -0.25
CA TYR A 48 9.36 -15.06 1.11
C TYR A 48 10.67 -15.88 1.12
N MET A 49 10.76 -16.91 0.28
CA MET A 49 11.95 -17.78 0.22
C MET A 49 13.18 -17.07 -0.33
N ALA A 50 12.99 -16.11 -1.24
CA ALA A 50 14.10 -15.27 -1.70
C ALA A 50 14.67 -14.43 -0.55
N TYR A 51 13.83 -13.89 0.32
CA TYR A 51 14.28 -13.15 1.51
C TYR A 51 14.95 -14.05 2.54
N LEU A 52 14.45 -15.26 2.76
CA LEU A 52 15.09 -16.24 3.64
C LEU A 52 16.48 -16.62 3.13
N SER A 53 16.61 -16.93 1.84
CA SER A 53 17.90 -17.25 1.20
C SER A 53 18.87 -16.06 1.28
N GLN A 54 18.40 -14.84 1.02
CA GLN A 54 19.21 -13.63 1.16
C GLN A 54 19.70 -13.42 2.59
N PHE A 55 18.81 -13.62 3.58
CA PHE A 55 19.15 -13.52 4.99
C PHE A 55 20.22 -14.52 5.39
N ASN A 56 20.09 -15.79 4.97
CA ASN A 56 21.07 -16.84 5.27
C ASN A 56 22.42 -16.54 4.62
N SER A 57 22.45 -16.08 3.36
CA SER A 57 23.70 -15.66 2.70
C SER A 57 24.40 -14.51 3.44
N ILE A 58 23.65 -13.54 3.96
CA ILE A 58 24.19 -12.45 4.79
C ILE A 58 24.66 -13.00 6.14
N ALA A 59 23.89 -13.91 6.75
CA ALA A 59 24.23 -14.55 8.02
C ALA A 59 25.52 -15.36 7.93
N ASP A 60 25.80 -16.03 6.81
CA ASP A 60 27.01 -16.83 6.63
C ASP A 60 28.24 -15.99 6.26
N SER A 61 28.04 -14.73 5.84
CA SER A 61 29.12 -13.82 5.48
C SER A 61 29.74 -13.09 6.68
N SER A 62 31.05 -12.83 6.62
CA SER A 62 31.71 -11.86 7.50
C SER A 62 31.33 -10.44 7.08
N PHE A 63 31.16 -9.53 8.03
CA PHE A 63 30.89 -8.13 7.70
C PHE A 63 32.08 -7.52 6.95
N THR A 64 31.88 -7.18 5.69
CA THR A 64 32.84 -6.43 4.90
C THR A 64 32.21 -5.11 4.51
N LEU A 65 32.72 -3.99 5.03
CA LEU A 65 32.17 -2.65 4.78
C LEU A 65 32.02 -2.36 3.28
N SER A 66 32.95 -2.83 2.44
CA SER A 66 32.86 -2.69 0.99
C SER A 66 31.62 -3.34 0.39
N TYR A 67 31.12 -4.47 0.91
CA TYR A 67 29.90 -5.11 0.41
C TYR A 67 28.61 -4.31 0.69
N TYR A 68 28.64 -3.48 1.74
CA TYR A 68 27.51 -2.65 2.18
C TYR A 68 27.61 -1.19 1.75
N VAL A 69 28.79 -0.75 1.29
CA VAL A 69 29.10 0.62 0.85
C VAL A 69 29.49 0.65 -0.64
N ASP A 70 29.39 -0.47 -1.34
CA ASP A 70 29.55 -0.49 -2.79
C ASP A 70 28.37 0.25 -3.46
N PHE A 71 28.70 1.39 -4.06
CA PHE A 71 27.79 2.22 -4.85
C PHE A 71 28.06 2.10 -6.35
N SER A 72 28.98 1.22 -6.78
CA SER A 72 29.37 1.08 -8.19
C SER A 72 28.21 0.68 -9.10
N ASP A 73 27.22 -0.05 -8.57
CA ASP A 73 25.97 -0.38 -9.26
C ASP A 73 24.77 0.52 -8.85
N GLY A 74 24.96 1.55 -8.00
CA GLY A 74 23.93 2.50 -7.55
C GLY A 74 23.47 2.35 -6.08
N LEU A 75 22.38 3.04 -5.69
CA LEU A 75 21.71 2.90 -4.38
C LEU A 75 20.98 1.54 -4.30
N HIS A 76 21.73 0.45 -4.22
CA HIS A 76 21.21 -0.90 -4.07
C HIS A 76 20.79 -1.18 -2.63
N GLU A 77 19.65 -0.61 -2.23
CA GLU A 77 18.85 -0.98 -1.04
C GLU A 77 19.72 -1.36 0.17
N GLN A 78 20.79 -0.60 0.42
CA GLN A 78 21.82 -0.98 1.40
C GLN A 78 21.23 -1.04 2.82
N GLY A 79 20.23 -0.21 3.09
CA GLY A 79 19.48 -0.22 4.35
C GLY A 79 18.79 -1.56 4.60
N TRP A 80 18.29 -2.24 3.56
CA TRP A 80 17.70 -3.58 3.70
C TRP A 80 18.74 -4.62 4.12
N LYS A 81 19.91 -4.62 3.48
CA LYS A 81 21.01 -5.55 3.81
C LYS A 81 21.54 -5.32 5.23
N ILE A 82 21.74 -4.05 5.61
CA ILE A 82 22.17 -3.68 6.96
C ILE A 82 21.14 -4.16 7.99
N LEU A 83 19.85 -3.98 7.71
CA LEU A 83 18.80 -4.42 8.61
C LEU A 83 18.81 -5.94 8.79
N MET A 84 18.94 -6.72 7.71
CA MET A 84 19.10 -8.18 7.82
C MET A 84 20.32 -8.57 8.66
N TYR A 85 21.47 -7.93 8.42
CA TYR A 85 22.70 -8.18 9.16
C TYR A 85 22.54 -7.92 10.66
N LEU A 86 21.89 -6.83 11.06
CA LEU A 86 21.62 -6.51 12.48
C LEU A 86 20.78 -7.59 13.18
N PHE A 87 19.93 -8.28 12.44
CA PHE A 87 19.06 -9.34 12.95
C PHE A 87 19.65 -10.74 12.86
N LYS A 88 20.85 -10.90 12.26
CA LYS A 88 21.57 -12.17 12.17
C LYS A 88 21.56 -12.98 13.49
N PRO A 89 21.82 -12.40 14.69
CA PRO A 89 21.83 -13.16 15.93
C PRO A 89 20.47 -13.76 16.35
N LEU A 90 19.37 -13.19 15.84
CA LEU A 90 18.00 -13.58 16.20
C LEU A 90 17.35 -14.51 15.17
N GLY A 91 17.90 -14.56 13.94
CA GLY A 91 17.37 -15.36 12.84
C GLY A 91 16.24 -14.69 12.06
N PHE A 92 15.94 -15.27 10.89
CA PHE A 92 15.00 -14.71 9.92
C PHE A 92 13.56 -14.63 10.43
N TYR A 93 13.09 -15.62 11.19
CA TYR A 93 11.69 -15.62 11.68
C TYR A 93 11.44 -14.48 12.67
N VAL A 94 12.40 -14.20 13.56
CA VAL A 94 12.32 -13.06 14.48
C VAL A 94 12.39 -11.74 13.71
N PHE A 95 13.26 -11.67 12.69
CA PHE A 95 13.31 -10.52 11.78
C PHE A 95 11.95 -10.26 11.12
N ALA A 96 11.35 -11.26 10.47
CA ALA A 96 10.06 -11.16 9.81
C ALA A 96 8.93 -10.79 10.80
N ALA A 97 8.96 -11.33 12.03
CA ALA A 97 8.01 -10.99 13.09
C ALA A 97 8.11 -9.52 13.53
N ILE A 98 9.32 -8.99 13.70
CA ILE A 98 9.54 -7.59 14.09
C ILE A 98 9.08 -6.63 12.98
N LEU A 99 9.31 -6.97 11.71
CA LEU A 99 8.73 -6.21 10.59
C LEU A 99 7.20 -6.21 10.62
N ALA A 100 6.59 -7.38 10.85
CA ALA A 100 5.13 -7.51 10.95
C ALA A 100 4.55 -6.67 12.11
N ILE A 101 5.21 -6.66 13.26
CA ILE A 101 4.83 -5.83 14.42
C ILE A 101 4.91 -4.34 14.05
N PHE A 102 6.03 -3.89 13.48
CA PHE A 102 6.21 -2.49 13.10
C PHE A 102 5.13 -2.04 12.11
N ASN A 103 4.92 -2.79 11.03
CA ASN A 103 3.89 -2.49 10.04
C ASN A 103 2.50 -2.41 10.71
N SER A 104 2.15 -3.41 11.53
CA SER A 104 0.85 -3.44 12.21
C SER A 104 0.63 -2.24 13.14
N VAL A 105 1.66 -1.82 13.87
CA VAL A 105 1.60 -0.64 14.76
C VAL A 105 1.39 0.64 13.94
N VAL A 106 2.07 0.78 12.80
CA VAL A 106 1.91 1.94 11.91
C VAL A 106 0.48 2.02 11.38
N TYR A 107 -0.06 0.92 10.85
CA TYR A 107 -1.41 0.87 10.31
C TYR A 107 -2.48 1.08 11.40
N TYR A 108 -2.32 0.48 12.58
CA TYR A 108 -3.20 0.71 13.72
C TYR A 108 -3.24 2.20 14.10
N ARG A 109 -2.07 2.83 14.26
CA ARG A 109 -1.97 4.26 14.62
C ARG A 109 -2.54 5.17 13.54
N LEU A 110 -2.38 4.82 12.28
CA LEU A 110 -2.93 5.56 11.16
C LEU A 110 -4.47 5.58 11.23
N ILE A 111 -5.10 4.42 11.43
CA ILE A 111 -6.56 4.31 11.55
C ILE A 111 -7.05 5.04 12.81
N ASP A 112 -6.44 4.77 13.96
CA ASP A 112 -6.81 5.37 15.25
C ASP A 112 -6.74 6.91 15.22
N LYS A 113 -5.69 7.48 14.59
CA LYS A 113 -5.48 8.93 14.55
C LYS A 113 -6.39 9.65 13.56
N PHE A 114 -6.65 9.07 12.38
CA PHE A 114 -7.29 9.82 11.29
C PHE A 114 -8.71 9.37 10.94
N VAL A 115 -9.12 8.15 11.29
CA VAL A 115 -10.44 7.64 10.93
C VAL A 115 -11.44 7.89 12.06
N PRO A 116 -12.62 8.47 11.78
CA PRO A 116 -13.68 8.58 12.79
C PRO A 116 -14.08 7.21 13.34
N LYS A 117 -14.18 7.07 14.66
CA LYS A 117 -14.39 5.78 15.35
C LYS A 117 -15.50 4.89 14.75
N GLY A 118 -16.65 5.47 14.40
CA GLY A 118 -17.77 4.72 13.79
C GLY A 118 -17.48 4.14 12.40
N TRP A 119 -16.33 4.45 11.81
CA TRP A 119 -15.88 3.99 10.49
C TRP A 119 -14.60 3.14 10.54
N TRP A 120 -14.09 2.82 11.73
CA TRP A 120 -12.89 1.99 11.88
C TRP A 120 -13.04 0.61 11.21
N ALA A 121 -14.20 -0.03 11.34
CA ALA A 121 -14.44 -1.33 10.70
C ALA A 121 -14.30 -1.28 9.17
N PHE A 122 -14.74 -0.18 8.55
CA PHE A 122 -14.56 0.02 7.11
C PHE A 122 -13.11 0.29 6.74
N ALA A 123 -12.37 1.07 7.53
CA ALA A 123 -10.93 1.28 7.32
C ALA A 123 -10.13 -0.03 7.43
N VAL A 124 -10.41 -0.84 8.45
CA VAL A 124 -9.79 -2.15 8.65
C VAL A 124 -10.18 -3.11 7.52
N PHE A 125 -11.43 -3.07 7.04
CA PHE A 125 -11.83 -3.83 5.84
C PHE A 125 -10.98 -3.46 4.62
N ILE A 126 -10.83 -2.17 4.31
CA ILE A 126 -10.01 -1.71 3.18
C ILE A 126 -8.56 -2.19 3.32
N TYR A 127 -7.98 -2.09 4.53
CA TYR A 127 -6.63 -2.58 4.79
C TYR A 127 -6.46 -4.09 4.54
N LEU A 128 -7.38 -4.90 5.05
CA LEU A 128 -7.24 -6.36 5.06
C LEU A 128 -7.66 -7.03 3.75
N PHE A 129 -8.66 -6.48 3.06
CA PHE A 129 -9.23 -7.07 1.85
C PHE A 129 -8.77 -6.42 0.55
N THR A 130 -8.05 -5.29 0.57
CA THR A 130 -7.39 -4.83 -0.66
C THR A 130 -6.12 -5.67 -0.88
N TYR A 131 -6.05 -6.44 -1.97
CA TYR A 131 -4.97 -7.42 -2.17
C TYR A 131 -3.57 -6.80 -2.12
N SER A 132 -3.41 -5.58 -2.65
CA SER A 132 -2.14 -4.83 -2.68
C SER A 132 -1.72 -4.26 -1.32
N PHE A 133 -2.59 -4.31 -0.31
CA PHE A 133 -2.30 -3.83 1.03
C PHE A 133 -1.83 -4.99 1.90
N TYR A 134 -2.67 -5.51 2.80
CA TYR A 134 -2.22 -6.53 3.74
C TYR A 134 -1.73 -7.83 3.06
N PRO A 135 -2.45 -8.46 2.11
CA PRO A 135 -2.03 -9.74 1.55
C PRO A 135 -0.70 -9.71 0.80
N MET A 136 -0.52 -8.80 -0.17
CA MET A 136 0.73 -8.69 -0.93
C MET A 136 1.92 -8.30 -0.05
N GLN A 137 1.71 -7.49 0.99
CA GLN A 137 2.79 -7.11 1.91
C GLN A 137 3.30 -8.27 2.78
N LEU A 138 2.55 -9.37 2.91
CA LEU A 138 3.07 -10.59 3.52
C LEU A 138 4.18 -11.23 2.67
N SER A 139 4.15 -11.04 1.35
CA SER A 139 5.24 -11.43 0.45
C SER A 139 6.29 -10.33 0.36
N MET A 140 5.86 -9.11 0.06
CA MET A 140 6.71 -7.98 -0.33
C MET A 140 7.31 -7.24 0.88
N LEU A 141 8.10 -7.94 1.69
CA LEU A 141 8.64 -7.43 2.96
C LEU A 141 9.35 -6.08 2.85
N ARG A 142 10.22 -5.91 1.85
CA ARG A 142 10.95 -4.64 1.59
C ARG A 142 9.99 -3.48 1.31
N GLN A 143 9.12 -3.66 0.32
CA GLN A 143 8.19 -2.62 -0.10
C GLN A 143 7.18 -2.29 1.01
N GLY A 144 6.64 -3.31 1.69
CA GLY A 144 5.73 -3.11 2.82
C GLY A 144 6.37 -2.33 3.98
N LEU A 145 7.64 -2.61 4.29
CA LEU A 145 8.39 -1.86 5.30
C LEU A 145 8.64 -0.41 4.85
N ALA A 146 9.06 -0.21 3.60
CA ALA A 146 9.29 1.12 3.03
C ALA A 146 8.00 1.96 3.04
N MET A 147 6.86 1.39 2.62
CA MET A 147 5.54 2.02 2.70
C MET A 147 5.18 2.39 4.16
N SER A 148 5.46 1.51 5.11
CA SER A 148 5.18 1.75 6.53
C SER A 148 6.00 2.93 7.08
N PHE A 149 7.26 3.12 6.67
CA PHE A 149 8.03 4.32 7.02
C PHE A 149 7.41 5.61 6.44
N ILE A 150 6.90 5.58 5.21
CA ILE A 150 6.21 6.75 4.63
C ILE A 150 4.93 7.06 5.41
N LEU A 151 4.13 6.05 5.73
CA LEU A 151 2.91 6.21 6.53
C LEU A 151 3.19 6.70 7.95
N PHE A 152 4.26 6.19 8.58
CA PHE A 152 4.73 6.65 9.88
C PHE A 152 5.07 8.15 9.87
N ALA A 153 5.60 8.66 8.76
CA ALA A 153 5.93 10.08 8.62
C ALA A 153 4.71 11.00 8.48
N ILE A 154 3.58 10.52 7.91
CA ILE A 154 2.42 11.35 7.56
C ILE A 154 1.91 12.23 8.72
N PRO A 155 1.68 11.70 9.95
CA PRO A 155 1.27 12.54 11.07
C PRO A 155 2.24 13.70 11.34
N TYR A 156 3.54 13.44 11.25
CA TYR A 156 4.58 14.45 11.50
C TYR A 156 4.70 15.46 10.36
N ILE A 157 4.47 15.04 9.11
CA ILE A 157 4.38 15.93 7.95
C ILE A 157 3.20 16.90 8.12
N LEU A 158 2.03 16.38 8.51
CA LEU A 158 0.84 17.19 8.75
C LEU A 158 1.03 18.15 9.92
N ASP A 159 1.73 17.72 10.97
CA ASP A 159 2.14 18.54 12.11
C ASP A 159 3.34 19.47 11.78
N LYS A 160 3.71 19.60 10.49
CA LYS A 160 4.78 20.46 9.94
C LYS A 160 6.18 20.19 10.51
N LYS A 161 6.42 19.04 11.12
CA LYS A 161 7.77 18.60 11.54
C LYS A 161 8.56 18.19 10.30
N LYS A 162 9.88 18.41 10.32
CA LYS A 162 10.76 18.16 9.16
C LYS A 162 11.72 16.98 9.37
N ILE A 163 12.28 16.88 10.58
CA ILE A 163 13.32 15.88 10.90
C ILE A 163 12.79 14.45 10.75
N ILE A 164 11.67 14.14 11.42
CA ILE A 164 11.10 12.78 11.40
C ILE A 164 10.71 12.34 9.98
N PRO A 165 10.01 13.16 9.17
CA PRO A 165 9.73 12.79 7.78
C PRO A 165 10.97 12.59 6.91
N ILE A 166 12.00 13.44 7.04
CA ILE A 166 13.25 13.30 6.29
C ILE A 166 13.94 11.98 6.63
N ILE A 167 14.10 11.67 7.93
CA ILE A 167 14.70 10.40 8.37
C ILE A 167 13.88 9.22 7.84
N SER A 168 12.56 9.27 7.98
CA SER A 168 11.68 8.18 7.52
C SER A 168 11.76 7.96 6.01
N LEU A 169 11.88 9.04 5.22
CA LEU A 169 12.04 8.98 3.77
C LEU A 169 13.40 8.40 3.36
N ILE A 170 14.48 8.78 4.05
CA ILE A 170 15.82 8.22 3.82
C ILE A 170 15.82 6.72 4.15
N LEU A 171 15.27 6.32 5.30
CA LEU A 171 15.13 4.91 5.69
C LEU A 171 14.29 4.14 4.66
N SER A 172 13.15 4.69 4.23
CA SER A 172 12.30 4.08 3.22
C SER A 172 13.04 3.88 1.88
N ALA A 173 13.74 4.90 1.38
CA ALA A 173 14.48 4.85 0.12
C ALA A 173 15.69 3.91 0.15
N THR A 174 16.37 3.81 1.30
CA THR A 174 17.49 2.88 1.50
C THR A 174 17.05 1.43 1.69
N ILE A 175 15.80 1.19 2.05
CA ILE A 175 15.19 -0.15 2.12
C ILE A 175 14.63 -0.56 0.76
N HIS A 176 13.94 0.36 0.09
CA HIS A 176 13.36 0.12 -1.22
C HIS A 176 13.38 1.39 -2.07
N THR A 177 14.17 1.39 -3.13
CA THR A 177 14.49 2.58 -3.93
C THR A 177 13.26 3.25 -4.54
N SER A 178 12.19 2.51 -4.81
CA SER A 178 10.94 3.06 -5.35
C SER A 178 10.29 4.09 -4.41
N ALA A 179 10.59 4.07 -3.10
CA ALA A 179 10.10 5.07 -2.16
C ALA A 179 10.54 6.51 -2.49
N LEU A 180 11.60 6.69 -3.28
CA LEU A 180 12.03 8.02 -3.76
C LEU A 180 10.94 8.75 -4.53
N ILE A 181 9.99 8.03 -5.16
CA ILE A 181 8.87 8.68 -5.83
C ILE A 181 8.00 9.48 -4.86
N CYS A 182 8.02 9.15 -3.56
CA CYS A 182 7.27 9.88 -2.54
C CYS A 182 7.85 11.28 -2.27
N ILE A 183 9.10 11.58 -2.64
CA ILE A 183 9.76 12.88 -2.39
C ILE A 183 8.91 14.07 -2.85
N PRO A 184 8.56 14.21 -4.15
CA PRO A 184 7.75 15.34 -4.62
C PRO A 184 6.42 15.48 -3.90
N PHE A 185 5.84 14.36 -3.45
CA PHE A 185 4.54 14.38 -2.78
C PHE A 185 4.64 14.69 -1.29
N VAL A 186 5.70 14.27 -0.60
CA VAL A 186 6.01 14.74 0.75
C VAL A 186 6.16 16.26 0.74
N LEU A 187 6.78 16.83 -0.30
CA LEU A 187 6.86 18.28 -0.47
C LEU A 187 5.49 18.93 -0.69
N LEU A 188 4.58 18.26 -1.42
CA LEU A 188 3.21 18.74 -1.64
C LEU A 188 2.43 18.99 -0.33
N PHE A 189 2.68 18.19 0.72
CA PHE A 189 2.03 18.42 2.03
C PHE A 189 2.46 19.75 2.70
N TYR A 190 3.57 20.34 2.28
CA TYR A 190 4.02 21.64 2.78
C TYR A 190 3.41 22.82 2.00
N ILE A 191 2.85 22.58 0.81
CA ILE A 191 2.20 23.60 -0.02
C ILE A 191 0.76 23.86 0.48
N PRO A 192 0.34 25.12 0.68
CA PRO A 192 -1.04 25.45 1.01
C PRO A 192 -1.95 25.34 -0.23
N PHE A 193 -3.10 24.71 -0.09
CA PHE A 193 -4.10 24.65 -1.16
C PHE A 193 -4.98 25.91 -1.15
N ALA A 194 -4.49 26.98 -1.78
CA ALA A 194 -5.12 28.30 -1.76
C ALA A 194 -6.52 28.32 -2.43
N ASN A 195 -6.71 27.61 -3.55
CA ASN A 195 -7.99 27.55 -4.26
C ASN A 195 -8.42 26.11 -4.51
N ARG A 196 -9.28 25.61 -3.61
CA ARG A 196 -9.84 24.24 -3.64
C ARG A 196 -10.54 23.91 -4.97
N LYS A 197 -11.24 24.88 -5.57
CA LYS A 197 -11.98 24.67 -6.82
C LYS A 197 -11.03 24.48 -8.00
N LEU A 198 -10.02 25.34 -8.10
CA LEU A 198 -8.98 25.23 -9.14
C LEU A 198 -8.18 23.92 -9.01
N MET A 199 -7.86 23.51 -7.77
CA MET A 199 -7.20 22.23 -7.50
C MET A 199 -8.03 21.04 -8.02
N VAL A 200 -9.34 21.01 -7.74
CA VAL A 200 -10.21 19.94 -8.25
C VAL A 200 -10.31 19.97 -9.77
N ILE A 201 -10.42 21.14 -10.39
CA ILE A 201 -10.41 21.28 -11.86
C ILE A 201 -9.11 20.72 -12.45
N GLY A 202 -7.96 21.04 -11.85
CA GLY A 202 -6.66 20.51 -12.27
C GLY A 202 -6.58 18.98 -12.14
N LEU A 203 -7.10 18.40 -11.05
CA LEU A 203 -7.17 16.95 -10.87
C LEU A 203 -8.09 16.29 -11.91
N VAL A 204 -9.27 16.85 -12.17
CA VAL A 204 -10.19 16.35 -13.20
C VAL A 204 -9.55 16.40 -14.58
N ALA A 205 -8.88 17.51 -14.92
CA ALA A 205 -8.16 17.64 -16.18
C ALA A 205 -7.03 16.59 -16.29
N ALA A 206 -6.28 16.35 -15.21
CA ALA A 206 -5.27 15.30 -15.18
C ALA A 206 -5.90 13.91 -15.45
N PHE A 207 -6.95 13.53 -14.71
CA PHE A 207 -7.66 12.26 -14.95
C PHE A 207 -8.17 12.14 -16.40
N ALA A 208 -8.72 13.21 -16.96
CA ALA A 208 -9.17 13.22 -18.35
C ALA A 208 -8.01 12.98 -19.33
N ILE A 209 -6.84 13.59 -19.12
CA ILE A 209 -5.64 13.34 -19.94
C ILE A 209 -5.22 11.87 -19.85
N PHE A 210 -5.15 11.29 -18.65
CA PHE A 210 -4.77 9.88 -18.48
C PHE A 210 -5.77 8.90 -19.10
N ILE A 211 -7.06 9.25 -19.21
CA ILE A 211 -8.10 8.39 -19.79
C ILE A 211 -8.19 8.55 -21.31
N PHE A 212 -8.17 9.79 -21.81
CA PHE A 212 -8.43 10.08 -23.23
C PHE A 212 -7.16 10.23 -24.08
N ALA A 213 -6.01 10.50 -23.46
CA ALA A 213 -4.72 10.62 -24.14
C ALA A 213 -3.73 9.51 -23.72
N GLN A 214 -4.25 8.29 -23.53
CA GLN A 214 -3.48 7.12 -23.08
C GLN A 214 -2.23 6.87 -23.92
N ASP A 215 -2.32 6.94 -25.24
CA ASP A 215 -1.19 6.69 -26.14
C ASP A 215 -0.08 7.74 -26.00
N LEU A 216 -0.45 9.01 -25.77
CA LEU A 216 0.50 10.09 -25.53
C LEU A 216 1.22 9.90 -24.20
N VAL A 217 0.46 9.57 -23.15
CA VAL A 217 1.01 9.27 -21.82
C VAL A 217 1.96 8.07 -21.90
N PHE A 218 1.54 7.00 -22.57
CA PHE A 218 2.37 5.81 -22.75
C PHE A 218 3.68 6.15 -23.45
N ARG A 219 3.66 6.90 -24.56
CA ARG A 219 4.87 7.31 -25.29
C ARG A 219 5.83 8.14 -24.43
N ILE A 220 5.31 9.15 -23.72
CA ILE A 220 6.12 9.98 -22.83
C ILE A 220 6.74 9.12 -21.72
N MET A 221 5.97 8.19 -21.15
CA MET A 221 6.45 7.31 -20.10
C MET A 221 7.46 6.28 -20.62
N SER A 222 7.21 5.65 -21.78
CA SER A 222 8.13 4.70 -22.39
C SER A 222 9.47 5.36 -22.70
N ASP A 223 9.47 6.58 -23.24
CA ASP A 223 10.72 7.28 -23.57
C ASP A 223 11.52 7.67 -22.31
N LEU A 224 10.81 8.04 -21.23
CA LEU A 224 11.42 8.35 -19.92
C LEU A 224 11.90 7.10 -19.16
N VAL A 225 11.27 5.94 -19.38
CA VAL A 225 11.53 4.70 -18.61
C VAL A 225 12.49 3.77 -19.36
N MET A 226 12.36 3.63 -20.69
CA MET A 226 13.25 2.80 -21.53
C MET A 226 14.66 3.38 -21.67
N SER A 227 14.88 4.63 -21.28
CA SER A 227 16.23 5.20 -21.14
C SER A 227 16.95 4.73 -19.86
N SER A 228 16.31 3.91 -19.02
CA SER A 228 16.89 3.37 -17.78
C SER A 228 17.20 1.88 -17.88
N ALA A 229 18.44 1.49 -17.59
CA ALA A 229 18.89 0.08 -17.54
C ALA A 229 18.11 -0.80 -16.53
N ALA A 230 17.32 -0.18 -15.65
CA ALA A 230 16.44 -0.85 -14.69
C ALA A 230 15.21 -1.50 -15.36
N PHE A 231 14.78 -1.00 -16.52
CA PHE A 231 13.60 -1.52 -17.22
C PHE A 231 13.90 -2.85 -17.94
N ASP A 232 15.03 -2.96 -18.65
CA ASP A 232 15.45 -4.18 -19.36
C ASP A 232 15.58 -5.40 -18.43
N LYS A 233 16.05 -5.18 -17.19
CA LYS A 233 16.18 -6.22 -16.16
C LYS A 233 14.83 -6.67 -15.59
N TYR A 234 13.82 -5.80 -15.64
CA TYR A 234 12.46 -6.11 -15.17
C TYR A 234 11.64 -6.79 -16.26
N ASP A 235 11.77 -6.33 -17.51
CA ASP A 235 11.11 -6.87 -18.69
C ASP A 235 11.42 -8.36 -18.85
N SER A 236 12.71 -8.71 -18.82
CA SER A 236 13.20 -10.10 -18.91
C SER A 236 12.74 -11.03 -17.77
N LYS A 237 12.45 -10.52 -16.57
CA LYS A 237 12.08 -11.34 -15.39
C LYS A 237 10.57 -11.57 -15.24
N TYR A 238 9.74 -10.63 -15.71
CA TYR A 238 8.30 -10.65 -15.41
C TYR A 238 7.37 -10.60 -16.63
N PHE A 239 7.84 -10.17 -17.80
CA PHE A 239 7.03 -10.20 -19.04
C PHE A 239 7.09 -11.56 -19.76
N GLY A 240 7.99 -12.47 -19.35
CA GLY A 240 8.13 -13.83 -19.90
C GLY A 240 7.07 -14.85 -19.45
N GLY A 241 5.79 -14.47 -19.33
CA GLY A 241 4.67 -15.44 -19.29
C GLY A 241 3.85 -15.57 -18.00
N LEU A 242 4.02 -14.71 -16.98
CA LEU A 242 3.20 -14.74 -15.75
C LEU A 242 2.28 -13.52 -15.56
N TYR A 243 2.63 -12.40 -16.20
CA TYR A 243 1.79 -11.21 -16.30
C TYR A 243 1.41 -11.05 -17.76
N ASP A 244 0.57 -11.97 -18.25
CA ASP A 244 -0.13 -11.71 -19.49
C ASP A 244 -0.95 -10.44 -19.27
N VAL A 245 -0.51 -9.32 -19.84
CA VAL A 245 -1.26 -8.06 -19.90
C VAL A 245 -2.38 -8.26 -20.92
N SER A 246 -3.24 -9.24 -20.68
CA SER A 246 -4.30 -9.63 -21.59
C SER A 246 -5.49 -10.23 -20.84
N GLU A 247 -6.07 -9.44 -19.94
CA GLU A 247 -7.53 -9.39 -19.87
C GLU A 247 -7.97 -7.95 -20.07
N THR A 248 -8.15 -7.62 -21.34
CA THR A 248 -9.08 -6.63 -21.89
C THR A 248 -9.14 -5.30 -21.15
N LYS A 249 -8.85 -4.22 -21.88
CA LYS A 249 -9.35 -2.86 -21.63
C LYS A 249 -10.89 -2.87 -21.50
N ASN A 250 -11.41 -3.41 -20.40
CA ASN A 250 -12.82 -3.49 -20.13
C ASN A 250 -13.19 -2.10 -19.61
N LEU A 251 -13.86 -1.33 -20.47
CA LEU A 251 -14.47 -0.05 -20.12
C LEU A 251 -15.20 -0.13 -18.76
N LEU A 252 -15.83 -1.28 -18.47
CA LEU A 252 -16.45 -1.58 -17.19
C LEU A 252 -15.46 -1.53 -16.01
N GLY A 253 -14.28 -2.14 -16.13
CA GLY A 253 -13.23 -2.11 -15.10
C GLY A 253 -12.72 -0.70 -14.84
N THR A 254 -12.51 0.09 -15.91
CA THR A 254 -12.14 1.51 -15.79
C THR A 254 -13.24 2.31 -15.10
N ILE A 255 -14.51 2.13 -15.47
CA ILE A 255 -15.65 2.80 -14.83
C ILE A 255 -15.71 2.45 -13.33
N ILE A 256 -15.54 1.17 -12.99
CA ILE A 256 -15.51 0.71 -11.60
C ILE A 256 -14.41 1.41 -10.81
N PHE A 257 -13.20 1.48 -11.38
CA PHE A 257 -12.05 2.16 -10.77
C PHE A 257 -12.30 3.66 -10.54
N LEU A 258 -13.07 4.32 -11.42
CA LEU A 258 -13.37 5.75 -11.31
C LEU A 258 -14.37 6.10 -10.19
N ILE A 259 -15.19 5.16 -9.72
CA ILE A 259 -16.22 5.45 -8.71
C ILE A 259 -15.64 6.04 -7.40
N PRO A 260 -14.65 5.41 -6.72
CA PRO A 260 -14.05 6.02 -5.53
C PRO A 260 -13.34 7.35 -5.80
N ILE A 261 -12.81 7.55 -7.01
CA ILE A 261 -12.22 8.83 -7.45
C ILE A 261 -13.30 9.91 -7.52
N LEU A 262 -14.42 9.63 -8.18
CA LEU A 262 -15.55 10.56 -8.32
C LEU A 262 -16.15 10.92 -6.95
N VAL A 263 -16.29 9.96 -6.04
CA VAL A 263 -16.75 10.21 -4.66
C VAL A 263 -15.77 11.13 -3.93
N SER A 264 -14.47 10.91 -4.10
CA SER A 264 -13.41 11.73 -3.48
C SER A 264 -13.39 13.16 -4.03
N LEU A 265 -13.52 13.33 -5.35
CA LEU A 265 -13.63 14.63 -6.01
C LEU A 265 -14.90 15.38 -5.60
N TYR A 266 -16.04 14.67 -5.52
CA TYR A 266 -17.30 15.22 -5.02
C TYR A 266 -17.16 15.73 -3.59
N ALA A 267 -16.56 14.94 -2.70
CA ALA A 267 -16.29 15.34 -1.32
C ALA A 267 -15.37 16.57 -1.26
N LEU A 268 -14.33 16.62 -2.10
CA LEU A 268 -13.43 17.77 -2.27
C LEU A 268 -14.09 19.00 -2.89
N MET A 269 -15.29 18.91 -3.45
CA MET A 269 -16.01 20.08 -3.95
C MET A 269 -17.06 20.57 -2.97
N THR A 270 -17.78 19.64 -2.35
CA THR A 270 -19.02 19.93 -1.64
C THR A 270 -18.85 20.01 -0.13
N ASN A 271 -18.00 19.16 0.47
CA ASN A 271 -17.87 19.10 1.92
C ASN A 271 -16.99 20.23 2.46
N ARG A 272 -17.60 21.27 3.03
CA ARG A 272 -16.91 22.43 3.62
C ARG A 272 -16.26 22.16 4.98
N HIS A 273 -16.57 21.02 5.62
CA HIS A 273 -16.04 20.65 6.94
C HIS A 273 -14.77 19.81 6.87
N LEU A 274 -14.21 19.57 5.68
CA LEU A 274 -12.92 18.90 5.57
C LEU A 274 -11.82 19.80 6.13
N THR A 275 -11.06 19.28 7.08
CA THR A 275 -9.83 19.93 7.56
C THR A 275 -8.78 19.98 6.45
N GLU A 276 -7.80 20.88 6.57
CA GLU A 276 -6.68 20.95 5.63
C GLU A 276 -5.94 19.60 5.52
N SER A 277 -5.76 18.91 6.66
CA SER A 277 -5.17 17.57 6.70
C SER A 277 -5.98 16.56 5.88
N ASN A 278 -7.31 16.55 6.05
CA ASN A 278 -8.17 15.64 5.27
C ASN A 278 -8.07 15.92 3.77
N ILE A 279 -8.05 17.20 3.37
CA ILE A 279 -7.90 17.58 1.97
C ILE A 279 -6.58 17.05 1.41
N LYS A 280 -5.46 17.24 2.12
CA LYS A 280 -4.15 16.74 1.69
C LYS A 280 -4.10 15.23 1.54
N LEU A 281 -4.66 14.49 2.48
CA LEU A 281 -4.72 13.03 2.41
C LEU A 281 -5.57 12.55 1.21
N ILE A 282 -6.70 13.21 0.95
CA ILE A 282 -7.55 12.88 -0.22
C ILE A 282 -6.80 13.16 -1.53
N VAL A 283 -6.15 14.33 -1.64
CA VAL A 283 -5.34 14.66 -2.82
C VAL A 283 -4.20 13.65 -3.01
N PHE A 284 -3.52 13.27 -1.93
CA PHE A 284 -2.47 12.24 -1.97
C PHE A 284 -3.01 10.89 -2.49
N THR A 285 -4.19 10.47 -2.05
CA THR A 285 -4.85 9.24 -2.55
C THR A 285 -5.23 9.37 -4.04
N LEU A 286 -5.74 10.53 -4.46
CA LEU A 286 -6.15 10.80 -5.85
C LEU A 286 -4.95 10.80 -6.80
N ILE A 287 -3.84 11.39 -6.38
CA ILE A 287 -2.57 11.32 -7.12
C ILE A 287 -2.12 9.86 -7.27
N GLY A 288 -2.19 9.08 -6.20
CA GLY A 288 -1.95 7.64 -6.26
C GLY A 288 -2.79 6.96 -7.33
N SER A 289 -4.08 7.29 -7.35
CA SER A 289 -5.04 6.73 -8.31
C SER A 289 -4.72 7.16 -9.75
N LEU A 290 -4.17 8.36 -9.97
CA LEU A 290 -3.63 8.78 -11.28
C LEU A 290 -2.44 7.91 -11.70
N VAL A 291 -1.51 7.62 -10.78
CA VAL A 291 -0.37 6.74 -11.05
C VAL A 291 -0.83 5.28 -11.27
N SER A 292 -1.89 4.81 -10.61
CA SER A 292 -2.43 3.48 -10.89
C SER A 292 -3.01 3.38 -12.32
N LEU A 293 -3.54 4.46 -12.90
CA LEU A 293 -4.00 4.46 -14.29
C LEU A 293 -2.87 4.22 -15.29
N THR A 294 -1.65 4.70 -15.02
CA THR A 294 -0.47 4.31 -15.82
C THR A 294 0.05 2.92 -15.48
N GLY A 295 -0.16 2.47 -14.24
CA GLY A 295 0.10 1.10 -13.81
C GLY A 295 -0.62 0.03 -14.64
N GLN A 296 -1.80 0.36 -15.19
CA GLN A 296 -2.50 -0.52 -16.14
C GLN A 296 -1.74 -0.73 -17.45
N MET A 297 -0.82 0.17 -17.80
CA MET A 297 0.04 0.06 -18.98
C MET A 297 1.36 -0.63 -18.66
N VAL A 298 1.89 -0.44 -17.44
CA VAL A 298 3.15 -1.00 -16.97
C VAL A 298 3.00 -1.48 -15.52
N ALA A 299 2.94 -2.79 -15.30
CA ALA A 299 2.68 -3.40 -13.99
C ALA A 299 3.63 -2.92 -12.87
N MET A 300 4.88 -2.57 -13.21
CA MET A 300 5.84 -2.01 -12.26
C MET A 300 5.40 -0.64 -11.69
N ILE A 301 4.76 0.18 -12.52
CA ILE A 301 4.25 1.51 -12.11
C ILE A 301 3.05 1.35 -11.17
N ASP A 302 2.25 0.30 -11.33
CA ASP A 302 1.12 0.06 -10.42
C ASP A 302 1.60 -0.15 -8.97
N ARG A 303 2.67 -0.92 -8.76
CA ARG A 303 3.26 -1.13 -7.43
C ARG A 303 3.72 0.18 -6.79
N VAL A 304 4.20 1.12 -7.60
CA VAL A 304 4.60 2.44 -7.13
C VAL A 304 3.40 3.25 -6.66
N SER A 305 2.24 3.10 -7.32
CA SER A 305 1.00 3.76 -6.91
C SER A 305 0.55 3.38 -5.49
N TRP A 306 0.92 2.18 -5.01
CA TRP A 306 0.50 1.68 -3.69
C TRP A 306 1.01 2.50 -2.52
N TYR A 307 2.15 3.18 -2.66
CA TYR A 307 2.64 4.15 -1.67
C TYR A 307 1.65 5.29 -1.37
N TYR A 308 0.75 5.56 -2.31
CA TYR A 308 -0.27 6.60 -2.23
C TYR A 308 -1.65 6.03 -1.98
N THR A 309 -2.06 5.01 -2.75
CA THR A 309 -3.41 4.47 -2.70
C THR A 309 -3.69 3.75 -1.37
N ILE A 310 -2.66 3.33 -0.63
CA ILE A 310 -2.78 2.84 0.75
C ILE A 310 -3.48 3.85 1.68
N MET A 311 -3.43 5.15 1.37
CA MET A 311 -4.16 6.17 2.12
C MET A 311 -5.69 6.09 1.98
N SER A 312 -6.20 5.29 1.03
CA SER A 312 -7.63 4.93 0.94
C SER A 312 -8.18 4.33 2.24
N ILE A 313 -7.34 3.65 3.04
CA ILE A 313 -7.68 3.18 4.39
C ILE A 313 -8.26 4.31 5.24
N VAL A 314 -7.74 5.53 5.09
CA VAL A 314 -8.21 6.72 5.82
C VAL A 314 -9.21 7.52 5.01
N THR A 315 -8.93 7.76 3.73
CA THR A 315 -9.69 8.72 2.94
C THR A 315 -11.04 8.19 2.52
N TYR A 316 -11.21 6.88 2.27
CA TYR A 316 -12.50 6.30 1.94
C TYR A 316 -13.51 6.47 3.09
N PRO A 317 -13.20 6.09 4.35
CA PRO A 317 -14.04 6.45 5.49
C PRO A 317 -14.46 7.92 5.56
N ILE A 318 -13.53 8.85 5.31
CA ILE A 318 -13.79 10.29 5.37
C ILE A 318 -14.74 10.75 4.26
N VAL A 319 -14.48 10.34 3.01
CA VAL A 319 -15.27 10.79 1.85
C VAL A 319 -16.64 10.12 1.82
N TYR A 320 -16.75 8.83 2.15
CA TYR A 320 -18.05 8.15 2.21
C TYR A 320 -18.91 8.65 3.37
N LYS A 321 -18.31 8.98 4.52
CA LYS A 321 -19.03 9.67 5.61
C LYS A 321 -19.64 11.00 5.18
N SER A 322 -19.03 11.69 4.22
CA SER A 322 -19.52 12.99 3.74
C SER A 322 -20.77 12.92 2.84
N ILE A 323 -21.17 11.72 2.42
CA ILE A 323 -22.37 11.54 1.60
C ILE A 323 -23.60 11.65 2.51
N HIS A 324 -24.37 12.73 2.32
CA HIS A 324 -25.55 13.05 3.13
C HIS A 324 -26.74 12.12 2.88
N VAL A 325 -26.93 11.67 1.63
CA VAL A 325 -28.04 10.79 1.26
C VAL A 325 -27.72 9.35 1.67
N ASN A 326 -28.34 8.87 2.74
CA ASN A 326 -28.06 7.55 3.33
C ASN A 326 -28.18 6.39 2.32
N ILE A 327 -29.18 6.43 1.42
CA ILE A 327 -29.38 5.38 0.41
C ILE A 327 -28.19 5.34 -0.56
N VAL A 328 -27.78 6.49 -1.09
CA VAL A 328 -26.63 6.62 -2.00
C VAL A 328 -25.34 6.19 -1.30
N ARG A 329 -25.14 6.64 -0.05
CA ARG A 329 -23.97 6.25 0.75
C ARG A 329 -23.91 4.74 0.94
N ASN A 330 -25.00 4.12 1.37
CA ASN A 330 -25.04 2.68 1.65
C ASN A 330 -24.88 1.86 0.36
N PHE A 331 -25.46 2.31 -0.76
CA PHE A 331 -25.26 1.69 -2.06
C PHE A 331 -23.79 1.73 -2.49
N LEU A 332 -23.16 2.90 -2.45
CA LEU A 332 -21.75 3.06 -2.81
C LEU A 332 -20.84 2.26 -1.86
N LEU A 333 -21.16 2.19 -0.57
CA LEU A 333 -20.42 1.36 0.39
C LEU A 333 -20.52 -0.13 0.08
N LEU A 334 -21.72 -0.63 -0.17
CA LEU A 334 -21.91 -2.03 -0.53
C LEU A 334 -21.18 -2.35 -1.85
N PHE A 335 -21.25 -1.43 -2.80
CA PHE A 335 -20.59 -1.55 -4.09
C PHE A 335 -19.07 -1.64 -3.96
N ILE A 336 -18.42 -0.72 -3.22
CA ILE A 336 -16.96 -0.78 -3.02
C ILE A 336 -16.55 -2.03 -2.23
N ILE A 337 -17.33 -2.44 -1.22
CA ILE A 337 -17.08 -3.70 -0.49
C ILE A 337 -17.14 -4.89 -1.45
N ALA A 338 -18.16 -4.98 -2.29
CA ALA A 338 -18.33 -6.07 -3.24
C ALA A 338 -17.17 -6.15 -4.25
N ILE A 339 -16.72 -5.01 -4.78
CA ILE A 339 -15.59 -4.97 -5.71
C ILE A 339 -14.28 -5.33 -5.02
N THR A 340 -14.01 -4.79 -3.84
CA THR A 340 -12.79 -5.14 -3.08
C THR A 340 -12.77 -6.63 -2.78
N LEU A 341 -13.90 -7.23 -2.41
CA LEU A 341 -14.00 -8.69 -2.24
C LEU A 341 -13.80 -9.45 -3.55
N ARG A 342 -14.41 -9.01 -4.65
CA ARG A 342 -14.21 -9.61 -5.99
C ARG A 342 -12.73 -9.63 -6.35
N ASP A 343 -12.05 -8.49 -6.24
CA ASP A 343 -10.64 -8.35 -6.59
C ASP A 343 -9.74 -9.15 -5.63
N TYR A 344 -10.06 -9.18 -4.33
CA TYR A 344 -9.37 -10.01 -3.35
C TYR A 344 -9.45 -11.50 -3.68
N PHE A 345 -10.65 -12.02 -3.92
CA PHE A 345 -10.84 -13.44 -4.24
C PHE A 345 -10.25 -13.77 -5.60
N GLY A 346 -10.42 -12.90 -6.60
CA GLY A 346 -9.80 -13.05 -7.91
C GLY A 346 -8.28 -13.17 -7.81
N PHE A 347 -7.63 -12.32 -7.00
CA PHE A 347 -6.21 -12.45 -6.70
C PHE A 347 -5.86 -13.77 -6.01
N MET A 348 -6.61 -14.19 -4.99
CA MET A 348 -6.33 -15.41 -4.23
C MET A 348 -6.54 -16.71 -5.01
N THR A 349 -7.38 -16.69 -6.06
CA THR A 349 -7.72 -17.89 -6.85
C THR A 349 -7.11 -17.91 -8.25
N ALA A 350 -6.45 -16.84 -8.69
CA ALA A 350 -5.80 -16.80 -10.00
C ALA A 350 -4.69 -17.85 -10.11
N GLU A 351 -4.58 -18.51 -11.27
CA GLU A 351 -3.69 -19.67 -11.48
C GLU A 351 -2.21 -19.39 -11.13
N GLY A 352 -1.72 -18.17 -11.40
CA GLY A 352 -0.34 -17.77 -11.06
C GLY A 352 -0.10 -17.40 -9.58
N TRP A 353 -1.16 -17.18 -8.81
CA TRP A 353 -1.09 -16.69 -7.42
C TRP A 353 -1.54 -17.73 -6.39
N ILE A 354 -2.46 -18.60 -6.77
CA ILE A 354 -3.07 -19.58 -5.85
C ILE A 354 -2.02 -20.52 -5.24
N MET A 355 -0.96 -20.87 -5.97
CA MET A 355 0.10 -21.72 -5.43
C MET A 355 0.92 -21.04 -4.30
N TYR A 356 0.96 -19.70 -4.28
CA TYR A 356 1.74 -18.92 -3.30
C TYR A 356 0.88 -18.36 -2.16
N TYR A 357 -0.42 -18.16 -2.37
CA TYR A 357 -1.33 -17.51 -1.42
C TYR A 357 -2.52 -18.39 -1.01
N GLY A 358 -2.74 -19.52 -1.71
CA GLY A 358 -3.88 -20.41 -1.53
C GLY A 358 -3.86 -21.13 -0.19
N GLU A 359 -2.69 -21.58 0.25
CA GLU A 359 -2.50 -22.25 1.55
C GLU A 359 -1.69 -21.37 2.50
N TYR A 360 -2.11 -21.31 3.77
CA TYR A 360 -1.34 -20.63 4.81
C TYR A 360 -0.54 -21.67 5.58
N GLN A 361 0.78 -21.56 5.54
CA GLN A 361 1.69 -22.40 6.31
C GLN A 361 2.28 -21.59 7.46
N SER A 362 2.55 -22.26 8.58
CA SER A 362 3.15 -21.63 9.75
C SER A 362 4.59 -22.08 9.93
N ILE A 363 5.45 -21.22 10.47
CA ILE A 363 6.81 -21.62 10.88
C ILE A 363 6.80 -22.80 11.86
N LEU A 364 5.71 -23.00 12.61
CA LEU A 364 5.54 -24.13 13.52
C LEU A 364 5.45 -25.49 12.81
N SER A 365 5.20 -25.53 11.49
CA SER A 365 5.21 -26.78 10.72
C SER A 365 6.60 -27.17 10.22
N VAL A 366 7.60 -26.32 10.39
CA VAL A 366 8.98 -26.52 9.89
C VAL A 366 10.05 -26.35 10.97
N LEU A 367 9.64 -26.03 12.20
CA LEU A 367 10.45 -26.08 13.43
C LEU A 367 10.17 -27.40 14.14
#